data_AF-A0A379ACP4-F1
#
_entry.id   AF-A0A379ACP4-F1
#
_cell.length_a   1.000
_cell.length_b   1.000
_cell.length_c   1.000
_cell.angle_alpha   90.00
_cell.angle_beta   90.00
_cell.angle_gamma   90.00
#
_symmetry.space_group_name_H-M   'P 1'
#
loop_
_entity.id
_entity.type
_entity.pdbx_description
1 polymer ?
#
loop_
_entity_poly.entity_id
_entity_poly.type
_entity_poly.pdbx_seq_one_letter_code
_entity_poly.pdbx_strand_id
1 'polypeptide(L)' 'MRSSANRKLAQMALAWVLRDERVTSVLIGASKTAQIDDAVAMLARRQFSDSELAAIDAALL' A
#
# COMPACT_ATOMS: atom_id res chain seq x y z
N MET A 1 17.02 0.57 -6.72
CA MET A 1 16.00 1.64 -6.51
C MET A 1 15.84 1.86 -5.01
N ARG A 2 16.50 2.88 -4.42
CA ARG A 2 16.28 3.23 -3.01
C ARG A 2 15.06 4.16 -2.97
N SER A 3 13.89 3.61 -2.64
CA SER A 3 12.65 4.36 -2.53
C SER A 3 12.73 5.32 -1.35
N SER A 4 12.58 6.61 -1.60
CA SER A 4 12.46 7.69 -0.61
C SER A 4 11.16 7.63 0.22
N ALA A 5 10.32 6.61 0.01
CA ALA A 5 9.14 6.33 0.81
C ALA A 5 9.45 5.24 1.85
N ASN A 6 9.57 5.62 3.12
CA ASN A 6 9.68 4.73 4.27
C ASN A 6 8.34 3.99 4.53
N ARG A 7 7.85 3.19 3.58
CA ARG A 7 6.62 2.39 3.66
C ARG A 7 6.95 0.93 3.33
N LYS A 8 6.42 -0.01 4.11
CA LYS A 8 6.57 -1.45 3.82
C LYS A 8 5.81 -1.83 2.56
N LEU A 9 6.27 -2.86 1.83
CA LEU A 9 5.60 -3.35 0.62
C LEU A 9 4.15 -3.75 0.87
N ALA A 10 3.87 -4.46 1.96
CA ALA A 10 2.51 -4.86 2.33
C ALA A 10 1.59 -3.64 2.54
N GLN A 11 2.08 -2.60 3.23
CA GLN A 11 1.34 -1.36 3.42
C GLN A 11 1.06 -0.66 2.08
N MET A 12 2.04 -0.65 1.17
CA MET A 12 1.87 -0.08 -0.16
C MET A 12 0.81 -0.84 -0.97
N ALA A 13 0.85 -2.17 -0.96
CA ALA A 13 -0.12 -2.99 -1.69
C ALA A 13 -1.56 -2.75 -1.19
N LEU A 14 -1.75 -2.73 0.13
CA LEU A 14 -3.08 -2.49 0.71
C LEU A 14 -3.59 -1.07 0.44
N ALA A 15 -2.71 -0.06 0.56
CA ALA A 15 -3.05 1.32 0.21
C ALA A 15 -3.38 1.47 -1.28
N TRP A 16 -2.69 0.75 -2.16
CA TRP A 16 -2.94 0.79 -3.60
C TRP A 16 -4.32 0.22 -3.95
N VAL A 17 -4.71 -0.91 -3.35
CA VAL A 17 -6.05 -1.50 -3.55
C VAL A 17 -7.15 -0.55 -3.07
N LEU A 18 -6.96 0.09 -1.91
CA LEU A 18 -7.93 1.04 -1.34
C LEU A 18 -7.84 2.46 -1.94
N ARG A 19 -6.98 2.68 -2.95
CA ARG A 19 -6.90 3.95 -3.67
C ARG A 19 -8.10 4.15 -4.58
N ASP A 20 -8.63 3.06 -5.13
CA ASP A 20 -9.82 3.09 -5.97
C ASP A 20 -11.05 3.31 -5.07
N GLU A 21 -11.72 4.45 -5.23
CA GLU A 21 -12.91 4.80 -4.44
C GLU A 21 -14.06 3.80 -4.59
N ARG A 22 -14.03 2.96 -5.64
CA ARG A 22 -15.01 1.88 -5.84
C ARG A 22 -14.77 0.69 -4.91
N VAL A 23 -13.61 0.60 -4.27
CA VAL A 23 -13.23 -0.49 -3.36
C VAL A 23 -13.46 -0.06 -1.92
N THR A 24 -14.50 -0.61 -1.29
CA THR A 24 -14.88 -0.22 0.09
C THR A 24 -13.94 -0.77 1.17
N SER A 25 -13.37 -1.97 0.95
CA SER A 25 -12.54 -2.65 1.95
C SER A 25 -11.59 -3.66 1.30
N VAL A 26 -10.59 -4.08 2.06
CA VAL A 26 -9.61 -5.11 1.68
C VAL A 26 -9.60 -6.21 2.73
N LEU A 27 -9.68 -7.47 2.28
CA LEU A 27 -9.57 -8.63 3.15
C LEU A 27 -8.11 -9.05 3.26
N ILE A 28 -7.60 -9.23 4.49
CA ILE A 28 -6.23 -9.65 4.74
C ILE A 28 -6.20 -10.99 5.49
N GLY A 29 -5.28 -11.87 5.11
CA GLY A 29 -4.89 -13.02 5.92
C GLY A 29 -3.70 -12.67 6.80
N ALA A 30 -3.75 -12.96 8.09
CA ALA A 30 -2.66 -12.74 9.03
C ALA A 30 -2.35 -14.04 9.78
N SER A 31 -1.08 -14.45 9.76
CA SER A 31 -0.53 -15.55 10.58
C SER A 31 0.16 -15.06 11.86
N LYS A 32 0.38 -13.74 11.99
CA LYS A 32 0.91 -13.08 13.18
C LYS A 32 0.30 -11.70 13.37
N THR A 33 0.20 -11.26 14.61
CA THR A 33 -0.39 -9.96 14.98
C THR A 33 0.29 -8.77 14.30
N ALA A 34 1.62 -8.81 14.15
CA ALA A 34 2.37 -7.75 13.47
C ALA A 34 1.91 -7.47 12.03
N GLN A 35 1.29 -8.43 11.34
CA GLN A 35 0.72 -8.20 10.00
C GLN A 35 -0.57 -7.37 10.06
N ILE A 36 -1.34 -7.50 11.15
CA ILE A 36 -2.51 -6.67 11.41
C ILE A 36 -2.04 -5.23 11.70
N ASP A 37 -1.00 -5.07 12.53
CA ASP A 37 -0.42 -3.76 12.83
C ASP A 37 0.09 -3.08 11.55
N ASP A 38 0.75 -3.83 10.67
CA ASP A 38 1.20 -3.32 9.37
C ASP A 38 0.03 -2.90 8.48
N ALA A 39 -1.06 -3.67 8.46
CA ALA A 39 -2.28 -3.29 7.74
C ALA A 39 -2.91 -2.03 8.33
N VAL A 40 -3.01 -1.88 9.65
CA VAL A 40 -3.55 -0.65 10.25
C VAL A 40 -2.64 0.55 9.96
N ALA A 41 -1.33 0.39 10.05
CA ALA A 41 -0.35 1.46 9.80
C ALA A 41 -0.39 1.99 8.36
N MET A 42 -0.89 1.22 7.38
CA MET A 42 -1.08 1.70 6.00
C MET A 42 -1.98 2.95 5.93
N LEU A 43 -2.91 3.08 6.88
CA LEU A 43 -3.94 4.13 6.88
C LEU A 43 -3.33 5.52 7.07
N ALA A 44 -2.16 5.60 7.70
CA ALA A 44 -1.42 6.85 7.89
C ALA A 44 -0.83 7.39 6.58
N ARG A 45 -0.64 6.55 5.55
CA ARG A 45 -0.04 6.93 4.26
C ARG A 45 -0.75 6.24 3.09
N ARG A 46 -2.05 6.54 2.93
CA ARG A 46 -2.87 5.98 1.84
C ARG A 46 -2.63 6.65 0.48
N GLN A 47 -2.30 7.93 0.49
CA GLN A 47 -2.13 8.70 -0.74
C GLN A 47 -0.80 8.36 -1.41
N PHE A 48 -0.80 8.38 -2.74
CA PHE A 48 0.38 8.21 -3.56
C PHE A 48 0.63 9.52 -4.31
N SER A 49 1.89 9.92 -4.46
CA SER A 49 2.24 11.00 -5.39
C SER A 49 2.18 10.50 -6.84
N ASP A 50 2.03 11.41 -7.79
CA ASP A 50 2.05 11.08 -9.22
C ASP A 50 3.33 10.35 -9.64
N SER A 51 4.47 10.71 -9.03
CA SER A 51 5.74 10.03 -9.24
C SER A 51 5.76 8.58 -8.71
N GLU A 52 5.12 8.32 -7.57
CA GLU A 52 4.97 6.97 -7.04
C GLU A 52 4.05 6.14 -7.94
N LEU A 53 2.96 6.73 -8.42
CA LEU A 53 2.04 6.08 -9.36
C LEU A 53 2.73 5.71 -10.66
N ALA A 54 3.44 6.65 -11.29
CA ALA A 54 4.19 6.39 -12.51
C ALA A 54 5.25 5.30 -12.33
N ALA A 55 5.93 5.25 -11.17
CA ALA A 55 6.89 4.20 -10.86
C ALA A 55 6.24 2.83 -10.67
N ILE A 56 5.05 2.77 -10.09
CA ILE A 56 4.28 1.52 -9.94
C ILE A 56 3.81 1.04 -11.32
N ASP A 57 3.25 1.93 -12.13
CA ASP A 57 2.75 1.59 -13.46
C ASP A 57 3.89 1.09 -14.37
N ALA A 58 5.05 1.72 -14.31
CA ALA A 58 6.24 1.29 -15.04
C ALA A 58 6.80 -0.06 -14.57
N ALA A 59 6.54 -0.47 -13.33
CA ALA A 59 6.99 -1.76 -12.80
C ALA A 59 6.00 -2.92 -13.08
N LEU A 60 4.77 -2.60 -13.48
CA LEU A 60 3.72 -3.57 -13.83
C LEU A 60 3.62 -3.83 -15.34
N LEU A 61 4.30 -3.01 -16.16
CA LEU A 61 4.51 -3.17 -17.60
C LEU A 61 5.76 -4.02 -17.88
#